data_AF-A0A1B6IVU8-F1
#
_entry.id   AF-A0A1B6IVU8-F1
#
_cell.length_a   1.000
_cell.length_b   1.000
_cell.length_c   1.000
_cell.angle_alpha   90.00
_cell.angle_beta   90.00
_cell.angle_gamma   90.00
#
_symmetry.space_group_name_H-M   'P 1'
#
loop_
_entity.id
_entity.type
_entity.pdbx_description
1 polymer ?
#
loop_
_entity_poly.entity_id
_entity_poly.type
_entity_poly.pdbx_seq_one_letter_code
_entity_poly.pdbx_strand_id
1 'polypeptide(L)'
;NLWGNQSITLRKVDGKYTGLYKCAILTDSMTSAAEDSRSVTVVDKPLEAPKIYVEENGFQIGKVLKANCTSKGGYPPANLTWLVDGEKVASNAISGPKQYVNDGEVDVSVSELMLPITVAPRSGHIKLTCTATQYTMYSVSTELQVDLKEVTASSSTKLMNMFLAVMKGKGNVFISAVMASSIYLLHIIH
;
A
#
# COMPACT_ATOMS: atom_id res chain seq x y z
N ASN A 1 -25.51 54.38 -12.95
CA ASN A 1 -24.78 53.15 -13.34
C ASN A 1 -24.69 52.21 -12.15
N LEU A 2 -25.65 51.29 -12.00
CA LEU A 2 -25.78 50.37 -10.85
C LEU A 2 -25.26 48.95 -11.16
N TRP A 3 -24.26 48.83 -12.02
CA TRP A 3 -23.67 47.55 -12.41
C TRP A 3 -22.22 47.50 -11.94
N GLY A 4 -22.03 47.18 -10.66
CA GLY A 4 -20.71 46.95 -10.07
C GLY A 4 -20.55 45.48 -9.73
N ASN A 5 -19.35 44.93 -9.93
CA ASN A 5 -19.02 43.59 -9.45
C ASN A 5 -19.12 43.57 -7.93
N GLN A 6 -20.12 42.88 -7.39
CA GLN A 6 -20.21 42.63 -5.96
C GLN A 6 -19.40 41.38 -5.63
N SER A 7 -18.58 41.46 -4.59
CA SER A 7 -17.80 40.33 -4.10
C SER A 7 -18.05 40.15 -2.60
N ILE A 8 -18.15 38.90 -2.17
CA ILE A 8 -18.23 38.51 -0.77
C ILE A 8 -16.94 37.79 -0.39
N THR A 9 -16.33 38.18 0.72
CA THR A 9 -15.16 37.50 1.29
C THR A 9 -15.55 36.84 2.58
N LEU A 10 -15.50 35.51 2.59
CA LEU A 10 -15.67 34.73 3.82
C LEU A 10 -14.32 34.66 4.54
N ARG A 11 -14.30 34.99 5.84
CA ARG A 11 -13.10 34.95 6.68
C ARG A 11 -13.29 33.92 7.78
N LYS A 12 -12.19 33.25 8.18
CA LYS A 12 -12.22 32.22 9.23
C LYS A 12 -13.27 31.14 8.92
N VAL A 13 -13.20 30.60 7.70
CA VAL A 13 -14.08 29.50 7.27
C VAL A 13 -13.62 28.19 7.88
N ASP A 14 -14.57 27.32 8.14
CA ASP A 14 -14.41 25.93 8.57
C ASP A 14 -15.37 25.04 7.76
N GLY A 15 -15.35 23.73 8.01
CA GLY A 15 -16.17 22.75 7.28
C GLY A 15 -17.66 23.08 7.19
N LYS A 16 -18.25 23.79 8.17
CA LYS A 16 -19.69 24.10 8.21
C LYS A 16 -20.11 25.15 7.17
N TYR A 17 -19.16 25.85 6.58
CA TYR A 17 -19.40 26.81 5.49
C TYR A 17 -19.40 26.12 4.12
N THR A 18 -19.21 24.80 4.05
CA THR A 18 -19.41 24.02 2.82
C THR A 18 -20.90 24.02 2.44
N GLY A 19 -21.20 24.35 1.19
CA GLY A 19 -22.59 24.39 0.73
C GLY A 19 -22.78 25.05 -0.63
N LEU A 20 -24.04 25.21 -1.01
CA LEU A 20 -24.45 25.89 -2.23
C LEU A 20 -24.61 27.39 -1.95
N TYR A 21 -23.75 28.19 -2.58
CA TYR A 21 -23.80 29.64 -2.49
C TYR A 21 -24.56 30.19 -3.69
N LYS A 22 -25.49 31.10 -3.42
CA LYS A 22 -26.38 31.70 -4.41
C LYS A 22 -26.17 33.20 -4.48
N CYS A 23 -25.97 33.71 -5.68
CA CYS A 23 -26.01 35.14 -5.99
C CYS A 23 -27.37 35.44 -6.64
N ALA A 24 -28.09 36.43 -6.13
CA ALA A 24 -29.38 36.85 -6.66
C ALA A 24 -29.44 38.37 -6.79
N ILE A 25 -29.90 38.85 -7.95
CA ILE A 25 -30.26 40.25 -8.17
C ILE A 25 -31.74 40.37 -7.80
N LEU A 26 -32.06 41.23 -6.84
CA LEU A 26 -33.43 41.43 -6.38
C LEU A 26 -34.05 42.65 -7.05
N THR A 27 -35.32 42.54 -7.45
CA THR A 27 -36.16 43.69 -7.79
C THR A 27 -37.01 44.12 -6.59
N ASP A 28 -37.62 45.30 -6.68
CA ASP A 28 -38.57 45.85 -5.71
C ASP A 28 -39.80 44.95 -5.44
N SER A 29 -40.12 44.05 -6.37
CA SER A 29 -41.22 43.08 -6.29
C SER A 29 -40.95 41.84 -5.43
N MET A 30 -39.91 41.82 -4.59
CA MET A 30 -39.47 40.65 -3.80
C MET A 30 -39.11 39.39 -4.61
N THR A 31 -39.08 39.49 -5.94
CA THR A 31 -38.66 38.42 -6.85
C THR A 31 -37.21 38.64 -7.28
N SER A 32 -36.46 37.56 -7.47
CA SER A 32 -35.13 37.62 -8.06
C SER A 32 -35.22 37.88 -9.58
N ALA A 33 -34.57 38.94 -10.06
CA ALA A 33 -34.43 39.25 -11.49
C ALA A 33 -33.54 38.23 -12.23
N ALA A 34 -32.48 37.80 -11.55
CA ALA A 34 -31.50 36.83 -12.05
C ALA A 34 -30.82 36.16 -10.86
N GLU A 35 -30.52 34.88 -10.99
CA GLU A 35 -29.87 34.09 -9.95
C GLU A 35 -28.84 33.15 -10.55
N ASP A 36 -27.74 32.94 -9.83
CA ASP A 36 -26.73 31.94 -10.16
C ASP A 36 -26.25 31.25 -8.87
N SER A 37 -25.85 29.99 -8.96
CA SER A 37 -25.43 29.20 -7.80
C SER A 37 -24.12 28.45 -8.04
N ARG A 38 -23.30 28.33 -7.00
CA ARG A 38 -22.01 27.61 -7.02
C ARG A 38 -21.84 26.80 -5.74
N SER A 39 -21.42 25.56 -5.88
CA SER A 39 -21.02 24.74 -4.74
C SER A 39 -19.62 25.14 -4.29
N VAL A 40 -19.48 25.38 -2.99
CA VAL A 40 -18.20 25.69 -2.35
C VAL A 40 -17.94 24.62 -1.30
N THR A 41 -16.74 24.03 -1.34
CA THR A 41 -16.28 23.09 -0.33
C THR A 41 -15.10 23.70 0.40
N VAL A 42 -15.21 23.80 1.72
CA VAL A 42 -14.08 24.19 2.57
C VAL A 42 -13.24 22.94 2.80
N VAL A 43 -11.95 23.05 2.49
CA VAL A 43 -11.01 21.94 2.59
C VAL A 43 -9.94 22.28 3.62
N ASP A 44 -9.82 21.42 4.62
CA ASP A 44 -8.67 21.42 5.52
C ASP A 44 -7.69 20.36 5.04
N LYS A 45 -6.43 20.75 4.86
CA LYS A 45 -5.38 19.81 4.48
C LYS A 45 -5.10 18.81 5.60
N PRO A 46 -4.55 17.62 5.31
CA PRO A 46 -4.12 16.69 6.34
C PRO A 46 -3.00 17.31 7.16
N LEU A 47 -2.83 16.82 8.38
CA LEU A 47 -1.87 17.37 9.34
C LEU A 47 -0.42 17.13 8.90
N GLU A 48 -0.20 16.03 8.18
CA GLU A 48 1.11 15.57 7.74
C GLU A 48 1.01 14.79 6.43
N ALA A 49 2.17 14.53 5.81
CA ALA A 49 2.28 13.63 4.68
C ALA A 49 1.79 12.21 5.07
N PRO A 50 1.23 11.43 4.13
CA PRO A 50 0.78 10.08 4.43
C PRO A 50 1.92 9.19 4.90
N LYS A 51 1.64 8.22 5.77
CA LYS A 51 2.65 7.28 6.31
C LYS A 51 2.41 5.89 5.78
N ILE A 52 3.47 5.27 5.26
CA ILE A 52 3.46 3.87 4.80
C ILE A 52 4.02 2.98 5.91
N TYR A 53 3.29 1.92 6.25
CA TYR A 53 3.81 0.85 7.10
C TYR A 53 3.73 -0.48 6.35
N VAL A 54 4.78 -1.29 6.48
CA VAL A 54 4.89 -2.62 5.87
C VAL A 54 4.96 -3.63 6.99
N GLU A 55 4.23 -4.74 6.87
CA GLU A 55 4.21 -5.79 7.90
C GLU A 55 5.61 -6.44 8.05
N GLU A 56 6.04 -6.62 9.31
CA GLU A 56 7.44 -6.74 9.78
C GLU A 56 8.26 -7.91 9.20
N ASN A 57 7.66 -8.82 8.43
CA ASN A 57 8.36 -9.96 7.85
C ASN A 57 9.04 -9.72 6.51
N GLY A 58 8.88 -8.54 5.91
CA GLY A 58 9.60 -8.18 4.69
C GLY A 58 9.17 -9.00 3.47
N PHE A 59 9.48 -8.43 2.33
CA PHE A 59 9.09 -8.91 1.03
C PHE A 59 9.89 -10.18 0.65
N GLN A 60 9.20 -11.30 0.41
CA GLN A 60 9.77 -12.55 -0.10
C GLN A 60 9.08 -12.93 -1.41
N ILE A 61 9.85 -13.50 -2.35
CA ILE A 61 9.31 -14.03 -3.61
C ILE A 61 8.28 -15.13 -3.30
N GLY A 62 7.12 -15.09 -3.95
CA GLY A 62 6.04 -16.05 -3.78
C GLY A 62 5.12 -15.78 -2.59
N LYS A 63 5.34 -14.69 -1.83
CA LYS A 63 4.42 -14.22 -0.78
C LYS A 63 3.68 -12.95 -1.20
N VAL A 64 2.63 -12.63 -0.44
CA VAL A 64 1.87 -11.37 -0.59
C VAL A 64 2.49 -10.32 0.32
N LEU A 65 2.92 -9.21 -0.28
CA LEU A 65 3.32 -8.03 0.47
C LEU A 65 2.08 -7.33 1.02
N LYS A 66 2.07 -7.10 2.32
CA LYS A 66 1.03 -6.33 3.02
C LYS A 66 1.60 -5.02 3.50
N ALA A 67 0.97 -3.93 3.06
CA ALA A 67 1.30 -2.59 3.50
C ALA A 67 0.03 -1.82 3.80
N ASN A 68 0.13 -0.80 4.65
CA ASN A 68 -0.93 0.17 4.83
C ASN A 68 -0.37 1.59 4.60
N CYS A 69 -1.26 2.48 4.21
CA CYS A 69 -0.99 3.89 4.09
C CYS A 69 -2.03 4.64 4.92
N THR A 70 -1.57 5.56 5.76
CA THR A 70 -2.43 6.32 6.67
C THR A 70 -2.23 7.81 6.46
N SER A 71 -3.32 8.56 6.24
CA SER A 71 -3.36 10.02 6.24
C SER A 71 -4.21 10.49 7.41
N LYS A 72 -3.61 11.29 8.29
CA LYS A 72 -4.28 11.84 9.48
C LYS A 72 -4.78 13.26 9.23
N GLY A 73 -6.04 13.46 9.59
CA GLY A 73 -6.75 14.71 9.49
C GLY A 73 -7.12 15.07 8.07
N GLY A 74 -7.46 16.34 7.94
CA GLY A 74 -8.01 16.91 6.74
C GLY A 74 -9.49 16.64 6.61
N TYR A 75 -10.21 17.65 6.14
CA TYR A 75 -11.64 17.58 5.89
C TYR A 75 -11.91 18.05 4.46
N PRO A 76 -12.59 17.26 3.62
CA PRO A 76 -12.92 15.84 3.81
C PRO A 76 -11.66 14.95 3.88
N PRO A 77 -11.77 13.69 4.35
CA PRO A 77 -10.63 12.78 4.42
C PRO A 77 -9.96 12.58 3.05
N ALA A 78 -8.63 12.51 3.03
CA ALA A 78 -7.88 12.38 1.77
C ALA A 78 -8.12 11.02 1.08
N ASN A 79 -8.14 11.05 -0.25
CA ASN A 79 -8.09 9.84 -1.07
C ASN A 79 -6.66 9.32 -1.14
N LEU A 80 -6.48 8.03 -0.90
CA LEU A 80 -5.17 7.38 -0.92
C LEU A 80 -5.03 6.54 -2.19
N THR A 81 -3.92 6.74 -2.91
CA THR A 81 -3.57 6.00 -4.13
C THR A 81 -2.21 5.37 -3.99
N TRP A 82 -2.08 4.12 -4.42
CA TRP A 82 -0.81 3.39 -4.43
C TRP A 82 -0.18 3.34 -5.81
N LEU A 83 1.14 3.49 -5.85
CA LEU A 83 1.99 3.17 -6.99
C LEU A 83 3.09 2.21 -6.54
N VAL A 84 3.48 1.31 -7.44
CA VAL A 84 4.62 0.39 -7.29
C VAL A 84 5.56 0.66 -8.45
N ASP A 85 6.80 1.03 -8.15
CA ASP A 85 7.82 1.39 -9.15
C ASP A 85 7.35 2.46 -10.16
N GLY A 86 6.46 3.36 -9.70
CA GLY A 86 5.88 4.44 -10.51
C GLY A 86 4.62 4.05 -11.28
N GLU A 87 4.19 2.79 -11.24
CA GLU A 87 2.96 2.34 -11.89
C GLU A 87 1.79 2.25 -10.91
N LYS A 88 0.61 2.72 -11.31
CA LYS A 88 -0.59 2.68 -10.48
C LYS A 88 -1.05 1.24 -10.28
N VAL A 89 -1.28 0.86 -9.03
CA VAL A 89 -1.73 -0.48 -8.67
C VAL A 89 -3.21 -0.67 -9.06
N ALA A 90 -3.55 -1.87 -9.54
CA ALA A 90 -4.92 -2.25 -9.87
C ALA A 90 -5.82 -2.28 -8.62
N SER A 91 -7.10 -1.91 -8.78
CA SER A 91 -8.04 -1.77 -7.67
C SER A 91 -8.29 -3.05 -6.89
N ASN A 92 -8.08 -4.22 -7.48
CA ASN A 92 -8.25 -5.52 -6.83
C ASN A 92 -7.15 -5.85 -5.81
N ALA A 93 -5.98 -5.21 -5.89
CA ALA A 93 -4.89 -5.37 -4.93
C ALA A 93 -4.97 -4.36 -3.77
N ILE A 94 -5.93 -3.44 -3.82
CA ILE A 94 -6.10 -2.37 -2.84
C ILE A 94 -7.44 -2.58 -2.14
N SER A 95 -7.43 -2.65 -0.81
CA SER A 95 -8.67 -2.43 -0.07
C SER A 95 -9.01 -0.94 -0.19
N GLY A 96 -10.26 -0.64 -0.58
CA GLY A 96 -10.73 0.73 -0.69
C GLY A 96 -10.44 1.52 0.59
N PRO A 97 -10.25 2.85 0.49
CA PRO A 97 -9.88 3.67 1.65
C PRO A 97 -10.94 3.51 2.74
N LYS A 98 -10.53 2.98 3.89
CA LYS A 98 -11.33 2.95 5.11
C LYS A 98 -11.17 4.29 5.79
N GLN A 99 -12.28 4.98 5.99
CA GLN A 99 -12.32 6.24 6.70
C GLN A 99 -12.79 5.98 8.12
N TYR A 100 -12.00 6.42 9.09
CA TYR A 100 -12.31 6.31 10.51
C TYR A 100 -12.53 7.71 11.06
N VAL A 101 -13.73 7.94 11.59
CA VAL A 101 -14.03 9.13 12.39
C VAL A 101 -13.88 8.67 13.85
N ASN A 102 -12.83 9.13 14.53
CA ASN A 102 -12.77 8.99 15.99
C ASN A 102 -13.61 10.10 16.60
N ASP A 103 -14.45 9.73 17.56
CA ASP A 103 -15.45 10.59 18.21
C ASP A 103 -14.76 11.82 18.85
N GLY A 104 -14.64 12.91 18.07
CA GLY A 104 -14.04 14.18 18.47
C GLY A 104 -12.58 14.44 18.08
N GLU A 105 -11.87 13.54 17.40
CA GLU A 105 -10.43 13.75 17.12
C GLU A 105 -10.01 13.18 15.76
N VAL A 106 -9.88 14.08 14.78
CA VAL A 106 -9.12 13.94 13.53
C VAL A 106 -9.56 12.77 12.64
N ASP A 107 -10.24 13.08 11.54
CA ASP A 107 -10.58 12.11 10.50
C ASP A 107 -9.32 11.37 9.99
N VAL A 108 -9.37 10.05 9.88
CA VAL A 108 -8.24 9.25 9.37
C VAL A 108 -8.67 8.49 8.14
N SER A 109 -7.88 8.61 7.06
CA SER A 109 -8.01 7.78 5.87
C SER A 109 -6.92 6.71 5.87
N VAL A 110 -7.30 5.46 5.71
CA VAL A 110 -6.39 4.30 5.68
C VAL A 110 -6.65 3.48 4.43
N SER A 111 -5.59 3.07 3.72
CA SER A 111 -5.69 2.15 2.59
C SER A 111 -4.70 1.01 2.77
N GLU A 112 -5.19 -0.23 2.66
CA GLU A 112 -4.35 -1.43 2.72
C GLU A 112 -4.05 -1.95 1.31
N LEU A 113 -2.78 -2.29 1.06
CA LEU A 113 -2.26 -2.87 -0.16
C LEU A 113 -1.90 -4.34 0.09
N MET A 114 -2.41 -5.23 -0.76
CA MET A 114 -2.08 -6.65 -0.81
C MET A 114 -1.54 -6.99 -2.19
N LEU A 115 -0.22 -6.97 -2.33
CA LEU A 115 0.47 -7.16 -3.61
C LEU A 115 1.07 -8.58 -3.71
N PRO A 116 0.52 -9.48 -4.56
CA PRO A 116 1.12 -10.78 -4.80
C PRO A 116 2.36 -10.63 -5.67
N ILE A 117 3.50 -11.15 -5.20
CA ILE A 117 4.76 -10.99 -5.94
C ILE A 117 5.25 -12.34 -6.43
N THR A 118 5.06 -12.55 -7.73
CA THR A 118 5.37 -13.81 -8.42
C THR A 118 6.78 -13.84 -8.96
N VAL A 119 7.35 -12.68 -9.30
CA VAL A 119 8.69 -12.54 -9.87
C VAL A 119 9.46 -11.44 -9.16
N ALA A 120 10.71 -11.71 -8.80
CA ALA A 120 11.59 -10.69 -8.23
C ALA A 120 11.95 -9.61 -9.27
N PRO A 121 11.82 -8.32 -8.96
CA PRO A 121 12.37 -7.27 -9.80
C PRO A 121 13.90 -7.38 -9.84
N ARG A 122 14.49 -7.01 -10.98
CA ARG A 122 15.95 -7.05 -11.19
C ARG A 122 16.72 -6.13 -10.26
N SER A 123 16.07 -5.06 -9.78
CA SER A 123 16.61 -4.09 -8.83
C SER A 123 16.88 -4.68 -7.44
N GLY A 124 16.29 -5.83 -7.11
CA GLY A 124 16.39 -6.39 -5.76
C GLY A 124 15.44 -5.72 -4.74
N HIS A 125 14.70 -4.70 -5.16
CA HIS A 125 13.80 -3.93 -4.31
C HIS A 125 12.62 -3.40 -5.13
N ILE A 126 11.53 -3.08 -4.44
CA ILE A 126 10.39 -2.35 -5.01
C ILE A 126 10.29 -1.00 -4.32
N LYS A 127 9.81 0.01 -5.05
CA LYS A 127 9.46 1.31 -4.49
C LYS A 127 7.95 1.42 -4.35
N LEU A 128 7.47 1.51 -3.11
CA LEU A 128 6.09 1.84 -2.82
C LEU A 128 5.92 3.35 -2.75
N THR A 129 4.92 3.89 -3.44
CA THR A 129 4.51 5.28 -3.30
C THR A 129 3.05 5.33 -2.91
N CYS A 130 2.74 6.07 -1.84
CA CYS A 130 1.36 6.39 -1.47
C CYS A 130 1.11 7.89 -1.65
N THR A 131 0.12 8.24 -2.46
CA THR A 131 -0.31 9.62 -2.70
C THR A 131 -1.62 9.90 -1.99
N ALA A 132 -1.62 10.90 -1.12
CA ALA A 132 -2.81 11.47 -0.51
C ALA A 132 -3.30 12.68 -1.31
N THR A 133 -4.56 12.65 -1.75
CA THR A 133 -5.17 13.74 -2.54
C THR A 133 -6.46 14.24 -1.91
N GLN A 134 -6.67 15.56 -1.92
CA GLN A 134 -7.95 16.20 -1.63
C GLN A 134 -8.25 17.25 -2.71
N TYR A 135 -9.24 16.95 -3.55
CA TYR A 135 -9.62 17.77 -4.70
C TYR A 135 -8.37 18.21 -5.51
N THR A 136 -8.29 19.50 -5.87
CA THR A 136 -7.14 20.11 -6.55
C THR A 136 -6.19 20.84 -5.60
N MET A 137 -6.50 20.86 -4.29
CA MET A 137 -5.81 21.72 -3.31
C MET A 137 -4.69 21.00 -2.56
N TYR A 138 -4.78 19.68 -2.41
CA TYR A 138 -3.77 18.88 -1.72
C TYR A 138 -3.40 17.64 -2.52
N SER A 139 -2.10 17.45 -2.76
CA SER A 139 -1.53 16.25 -3.39
C SER A 139 -0.12 16.07 -2.87
N VAL A 140 0.07 15.10 -1.98
CA VAL A 140 1.37 14.82 -1.35
C VAL A 140 1.61 13.31 -1.38
N SER A 141 2.83 12.93 -1.74
CA SER A 141 3.26 11.53 -1.83
C SER A 141 4.34 11.20 -0.80
N THR A 142 4.32 9.96 -0.31
CA THR A 142 5.38 9.36 0.48
C THR A 142 5.91 8.13 -0.25
N GLU A 143 7.23 7.97 -0.28
CA GLU A 143 7.91 6.84 -0.92
C GLU A 143 8.62 5.97 0.12
N LEU A 144 8.57 4.65 -0.06
CA LEU A 144 9.28 3.67 0.76
C LEU A 144 9.88 2.58 -0.14
N GLN A 145 11.19 2.35 -0.02
CA GLN A 145 11.85 1.23 -0.67
C GLN A 145 11.73 -0.02 0.20
N VAL A 146 11.32 -1.13 -0.41
CA VAL A 146 11.21 -2.44 0.23
C VAL A 146 12.13 -3.42 -0.47
N ASP A 147 13.17 -3.86 0.23
CA ASP A 147 14.15 -4.81 -0.30
C ASP A 147 13.62 -6.25 -0.24
N LEU A 148 14.01 -7.04 -1.25
CA LEU A 148 13.77 -8.48 -1.29
C LEU A 148 14.58 -9.19 -0.21
N LYS A 149 13.89 -9.90 0.68
CA LYS A 149 14.51 -10.96 1.48
C LYS A 149 14.56 -12.20 0.61
N GLU A 150 15.77 -12.55 0.16
CA GLU A 150 16.00 -13.83 -0.46
C GLU A 150 15.57 -14.92 0.54
N VAL A 151 14.74 -15.86 0.09
CA VAL A 151 14.44 -17.06 0.86
C VAL A 151 15.71 -17.90 0.85
N THR A 152 16.70 -17.53 1.66
CA THR A 152 17.72 -18.49 2.07
C THR A 152 16.94 -19.69 2.57
N ALA A 153 17.22 -20.87 2.03
CA ALA A 153 16.56 -22.11 2.40
C ALA A 153 16.76 -22.35 3.91
N SER A 154 15.91 -21.74 4.73
CA SER A 154 16.02 -21.71 6.18
C SER A 154 14.97 -22.66 6.72
N SER A 155 15.30 -23.97 6.64
CA SER A 155 15.05 -24.96 7.70
C SER A 155 15.32 -26.39 7.16
N SER A 156 14.92 -26.70 5.92
CA SER A 156 15.03 -28.08 5.39
C SER A 156 16.46 -28.51 5.05
N THR A 157 17.29 -27.62 4.49
CA THR A 157 18.70 -27.90 4.17
C THR A 157 19.58 -27.97 5.41
N LYS A 158 19.25 -27.24 6.49
CA LYS A 158 19.95 -27.33 7.77
C LYS A 158 19.67 -28.65 8.47
N LEU A 159 18.41 -29.11 8.45
CA LEU A 159 18.03 -30.47 8.86
C LEU A 159 18.73 -31.52 7.99
N MET A 160 18.68 -31.39 6.65
CA MET A 160 19.31 -32.35 5.75
C MET A 160 20.84 -32.42 5.90
N ASN A 161 21.51 -31.28 6.09
CA ASN A 161 22.94 -31.24 6.39
C ASN A 161 23.27 -31.78 7.80
N MET A 162 22.39 -31.58 8.78
CA MET A 162 22.51 -32.18 10.12
C MET A 162 22.32 -33.71 10.07
N PHE A 163 21.35 -34.21 9.30
CA PHE A 163 21.16 -35.64 9.03
C PHE A 163 22.38 -36.26 8.32
N LEU A 164 22.92 -35.60 7.29
CA LEU A 164 24.14 -36.05 6.59
C LEU A 164 25.37 -36.05 7.51
N ALA A 165 25.51 -35.08 8.41
CA ALA A 165 26.58 -35.03 9.40
C ALA A 165 26.45 -36.16 10.45
N VAL A 166 25.23 -36.47 10.91
CA VAL A 166 24.96 -37.60 11.80
C VAL A 166 25.31 -38.94 11.15
N MET A 167 25.03 -39.10 9.85
CA MET A 167 25.38 -40.31 9.09
C MET A 167 26.89 -40.44 8.88
N LYS A 168 27.60 -39.32 8.68
CA LYS A 168 29.08 -39.30 8.59
C LYS A 168 29.79 -39.46 9.94
N GLY A 169 29.13 -39.12 11.05
CA GLY A 169 29.68 -39.24 12.41
C GLY A 169 29.61 -40.64 13.02
N LYS A 170 28.88 -41.59 12.41
CA LYS A 170 28.86 -43.00 12.81
C LYS A 170 29.82 -43.84 11.96
N GLY A 171 31.09 -43.45 11.96
CA GLY A 171 32.19 -44.34 11.59
C GLY A 171 32.61 -45.17 12.80
N ASN A 172 31.96 -46.32 13.00
CA ASN A 172 32.53 -47.59 13.51
C ASN A 172 31.41 -48.58 13.87
N VAL A 173 30.78 -49.17 12.85
CA VAL A 173 30.35 -50.57 12.93
C VAL A 173 30.83 -51.23 11.65
N PHE A 174 31.86 -52.06 11.82
CA PHE A 174 32.41 -52.96 10.81
C PHE A 174 31.31 -53.83 10.23
N ILE A 175 31.09 -53.76 8.91
CA ILE A 175 30.68 -54.92 8.13
C ILE A 175 31.75 -55.07 7.05
N SER A 176 32.56 -56.12 7.22
CA SER A 176 33.68 -56.47 6.36
C SER A 176 33.24 -56.61 4.91
N ALA A 177 34.04 -56.04 4.02
CA ALA A 177 34.10 -56.40 2.62
C ALA A 177 34.30 -57.91 2.47
N VAL A 178 33.31 -58.59 1.88
CA VAL A 178 33.48 -59.91 1.27
C VAL A 178 32.72 -59.91 -0.06
N MET A 179 33.50 -59.87 -1.14
CA MET A 179 33.22 -60.44 -2.48
C MET A 179 32.32 -59.64 -3.43
N ALA A 180 32.83 -58.50 -3.89
CA ALA A 180 32.48 -57.91 -5.19
C ALA A 180 33.19 -58.62 -6.38
N SER A 181 33.21 -59.96 -6.41
CA SER A 181 33.97 -60.71 -7.45
C SER A 181 33.32 -62.00 -7.95
N SER A 182 31.99 -62.18 -7.84
CA SER A 182 31.36 -63.43 -8.32
C SER A 182 30.10 -63.30 -9.17
N ILE A 183 29.61 -62.09 -9.48
CA ILE A 183 28.40 -61.95 -10.33
C ILE A 183 28.75 -61.76 -11.83
N TYR A 184 30.02 -61.54 -12.17
CA TYR A 184 30.50 -61.59 -13.56
C TYR A 184 30.54 -63.02 -14.16
N LEU A 185 30.13 -64.05 -13.41
CA LEU A 185 30.13 -65.46 -13.82
C LEU A 185 28.73 -66.07 -14.05
N LEU A 186 27.68 -65.25 -14.15
CA LEU A 186 26.31 -65.70 -14.45
C LEU A 186 25.84 -65.44 -15.89
N HIS A 187 26.76 -65.09 -16.80
CA HIS A 187 26.48 -64.98 -18.24
C HIS A 187 27.15 -66.06 -19.11
N ILE A 188 27.65 -67.14 -18.50
CA ILE A 188 28.10 -68.34 -19.21
C ILE A 188 27.51 -69.53 -18.47
N ILE A 189 26.66 -70.31 -19.13
CA ILE A 189 25.85 -71.46 -18.64
C ILE A 189 24.48 -71.08 -18.07
N HIS A 190 23.51 -70.71 -18.93
CA HIS A 190 22.47 -71.63 -19.43
C HIS A 190 21.69 -70.98 -20.59
#